data_AF-A0A422M0D4-F1
#
_entry.id   AF-A0A422M0D4-F1
#
_cell.length_a   1.000
_cell.length_b   1.000
_cell.length_c   1.000
_cell.angle_alpha   90.00
_cell.angle_beta   90.00
_cell.angle_gamma   90.00
#
_symmetry.space_group_name_H-M   'P 1'
#
loop_
_entity.id
_entity.type
_entity.pdbx_description
1 polymer ?
#
loop_
_entity_poly.entity_id
_entity_poly.type
_entity_poly.pdbx_seq_one_letter_code
_entity_poly.pdbx_strand_id
1 'polypeptide(L)'
;MSKSYSIGEVATMTKLSIPTIRYYDKEGLIPELKKDASGARCFDDQNLGALEMIECLKTAGMSIKDIKTFMQWNLEGDTTLKKRRDFFDQLHVTVLAQMAAYNEPR
;
A
#
# COMPACT_ATOMS: atom_id res chain seq x y z
N MET A 1 -24.52 -0.16 -4.53
CA MET A 1 -24.12 -0.16 -3.11
C MET A 1 -22.62 -0.42 -3.09
N SER A 2 -21.81 0.45 -2.47
CA SER A 2 -20.38 0.15 -2.29
C SER A 2 -20.26 -0.98 -1.27
N LYS A 3 -19.49 -2.01 -1.59
CA LYS A 3 -19.30 -3.17 -0.71
C LYS A 3 -18.36 -2.75 0.41
N SER A 4 -18.72 -3.10 1.64
CA SER A 4 -17.96 -2.77 2.84
C SER A 4 -17.51 -4.07 3.50
N TYR A 5 -16.23 -4.13 3.85
CA TYR A 5 -15.56 -5.29 4.43
C TYR A 5 -15.06 -4.95 5.84
N SER A 6 -15.15 -5.93 6.74
CA SER A 6 -14.51 -5.91 8.04
C SER A 6 -13.01 -6.18 7.92
N ILE A 7 -12.24 -5.82 8.95
CA ILE A 7 -10.79 -6.11 8.98
C ILE A 7 -10.47 -7.61 8.86
N GLY A 8 -11.36 -8.49 9.33
CA GLY A 8 -11.19 -9.94 9.21
C GLY A 8 -11.40 -10.46 7.78
N GLU A 9 -12.40 -9.91 7.08
CA GLU A 9 -12.61 -10.21 5.66
C GLU A 9 -11.43 -9.70 4.82
N VAL A 10 -10.97 -8.47 5.07
CA VAL A 10 -9.79 -7.91 4.40
C VAL A 10 -8.54 -8.74 4.67
N ALA A 11 -8.30 -9.16 5.91
CA ALA A 11 -7.19 -10.05 6.26
C ALA A 11 -7.23 -11.35 5.45
N THR A 12 -8.41 -11.93 5.26
CA THR A 12 -8.60 -13.14 4.47
C THR A 12 -8.35 -12.89 2.98
N MET A 13 -8.89 -11.80 2.43
CA MET A 13 -8.79 -11.46 1.00
C MET A 13 -7.36 -11.08 0.60
N THR A 14 -6.68 -10.28 1.41
CA THR A 14 -5.32 -9.78 1.16
C THR A 14 -4.23 -10.72 1.65
N LYS A 15 -4.59 -11.76 2.42
CA LYS A 15 -3.68 -12.65 3.16
C LYS A 15 -2.77 -11.93 4.16
N LEU A 16 -3.13 -10.71 4.53
CA LEU A 16 -2.42 -9.95 5.56
C LEU A 16 -2.93 -10.30 6.95
N SER A 17 -2.02 -10.30 7.92
CA SER A 17 -2.43 -10.42 9.31
C SER A 17 -3.22 -9.17 9.75
N ILE A 18 -4.22 -9.35 10.62
CA ILE A 18 -4.95 -8.22 11.24
C ILE A 18 -3.98 -7.21 11.90
N PRO A 19 -2.93 -7.63 12.65
CA PRO A 19 -1.90 -6.72 13.14
C PRO A 19 -1.22 -5.90 12.05
N THR A 20 -0.91 -6.49 10.89
CA THR A 20 -0.31 -5.78 9.74
C THR A 20 -1.24 -4.70 9.22
N ILE A 21 -2.53 -5.02 9.03
CA ILE A 21 -3.52 -4.05 8.56
C ILE A 21 -3.70 -2.91 9.57
N ARG A 22 -3.75 -3.22 10.87
CA ARG A 22 -3.80 -2.21 11.95
C ARG A 22 -2.56 -1.33 11.97
N TYR A 23 -1.39 -1.92 11.72
CA TYR A 23 -0.15 -1.17 11.60
C TYR A 23 -0.23 -0.18 10.43
N TYR A 24 -0.73 -0.59 9.26
CA TYR A 24 -0.90 0.31 8.12
C TYR A 24 -1.93 1.43 8.36
N ASP A 25 -3.07 1.14 9.00
CA ASP A 25 -4.02 2.19 9.44
C ASP A 25 -3.33 3.17 10.41
N LYS A 26 -2.59 2.65 11.40
CA LYS A 26 -1.89 3.48 12.40
C LYS A 26 -0.82 4.39 11.79
N GLU A 27 -0.06 3.90 10.81
CA GLU A 27 0.93 4.70 10.09
C GLU A 27 0.30 5.70 9.11
N GLY A 28 -1.02 5.62 8.89
CA GLY A 28 -1.77 6.48 7.98
C GLY A 28 -1.50 6.16 6.52
N LEU A 29 -1.23 4.89 6.21
CA LEU A 29 -0.99 4.40 4.84
C LEU A 29 -2.30 4.18 4.08
N ILE A 30 -3.38 3.85 4.79
CA ILE A 30 -4.68 3.57 4.20
C ILE A 30 -5.54 4.83 4.32
N PRO A 31 -5.79 5.54 3.21
CA PRO A 31 -6.52 6.80 3.27
C PRO A 31 -8.01 6.59 3.54
N GLU A 32 -8.59 7.53 4.29
CA GLU A 32 -10.05 7.71 4.44
C GLU A 32 -10.83 6.48 4.95
N LEU A 33 -10.20 5.66 5.80
CA LEU A 33 -10.84 4.46 6.33
C LEU A 33 -12.08 4.82 7.17
N LYS A 34 -13.26 4.48 6.66
CA LYS A 34 -14.55 4.79 7.30
C LYS A 34 -14.74 3.97 8.57
N LYS A 35 -15.65 4.44 9.42
CA LYS A 35 -16.11 3.69 10.59
C LYS A 35 -17.61 3.38 10.44
N ASP A 36 -18.03 2.20 10.86
CA ASP A 36 -19.45 1.86 10.98
C ASP A 36 -20.08 2.53 12.22
N ALA A 37 -21.38 2.26 12.42
CA ALA A 37 -22.16 2.75 13.56
C ALA A 37 -21.63 2.27 14.93
N SER A 38 -20.85 1.19 14.97
CA SER A 38 -20.21 0.67 16.19
C SER A 38 -18.83 1.29 16.44
N GLY A 39 -18.32 2.09 15.50
CA GLY A 39 -16.99 2.69 15.54
C GLY A 39 -15.88 1.80 15.01
N ALA A 40 -16.20 0.63 14.45
CA ALA A 40 -15.24 -0.28 13.84
C ALA A 40 -14.85 0.18 12.43
N ARG A 41 -13.59 -0.04 12.04
CA ARG A 41 -13.10 0.32 10.70
C ARG A 41 -13.73 -0.54 9.62
N CYS A 42 -14.18 0.10 8.55
CA CYS A 42 -14.73 -0.50 7.36
C CYS A 42 -13.87 -0.18 6.15
N PHE A 43 -13.66 -1.20 5.32
CA PHE A 43 -12.85 -1.13 4.12
C PHE A 43 -13.75 -1.27 2.90
N ASP A 44 -13.47 -0.53 1.84
CA ASP A 44 -14.09 -0.72 0.53
C ASP A 44 -13.08 -1.21 -0.50
N ASP A 45 -13.53 -1.44 -1.73
CA ASP A 45 -12.68 -1.93 -2.82
C ASP A 45 -11.49 -0.99 -3.09
N GLN A 46 -11.61 0.33 -2.84
CA GLN A 46 -10.49 1.27 -2.98
C GLN A 46 -9.44 1.03 -1.89
N ASN A 47 -9.87 0.78 -0.66
CA ASN A 47 -8.97 0.42 0.43
C ASN A 47 -8.26 -0.92 0.19
N LEU A 48 -8.92 -1.89 -0.46
CA LEU A 48 -8.29 -3.15 -0.84
C LEU A 48 -7.18 -2.92 -1.88
N GLY A 49 -7.46 -2.16 -2.95
CA GLY A 49 -6.43 -1.81 -3.94
C GLY A 49 -5.26 -1.04 -3.33
N ALA A 50 -5.53 -0.16 -2.35
CA ALA A 50 -4.49 0.53 -1.60
C ALA A 50 -3.59 -0.44 -0.81
N LEU A 51 -4.17 -1.46 -0.16
CA LEU A 51 -3.41 -2.48 0.57
C LEU A 51 -2.52 -3.31 -0.36
N GLU A 52 -3.03 -3.72 -1.51
CA GLU A 52 -2.24 -4.44 -2.52
C GLU A 52 -1.06 -3.60 -3.01
N MET A 53 -1.28 -2.30 -3.23
CA MET A 53 -0.22 -1.38 -3.65
C MET A 53 0.84 -1.17 -2.56
N ILE A 54 0.43 -1.02 -1.29
CA ILE A 54 1.34 -0.93 -0.15
C ILE A 54 2.23 -2.18 -0.07
N GLU A 55 1.66 -3.37 -0.21
CA GLU A 55 2.41 -4.63 -0.16
C GLU A 55 3.38 -4.79 -1.33
N CYS A 56 2.96 -4.40 -2.53
CA CYS A 56 3.82 -4.42 -3.71
C CYS A 56 5.06 -3.54 -3.51
N LEU A 57 4.87 -2.29 -3.07
CA LEU A 57 5.97 -1.36 -2.83
C LEU A 57 6.86 -1.83 -1.68
N LYS A 58 6.28 -2.35 -0.59
CA LYS A 58 7.06 -2.92 0.52
C LYS A 58 7.92 -4.10 0.08
N THR A 59 7.38 -4.98 -0.76
CA THR A 59 8.11 -6.13 -1.33
C THR A 59 9.24 -5.68 -2.26
N ALA A 60 9.06 -4.57 -2.97
CA ALA A 60 10.12 -3.92 -3.74
C ALA A 60 11.20 -3.23 -2.87
N GLY A 61 11.18 -3.42 -1.55
CA GLY A 61 12.18 -2.91 -0.63
C GLY A 61 11.95 -1.47 -0.18
N MET A 62 10.78 -0.89 -0.44
CA MET A 62 10.50 0.50 -0.08
C MET A 62 10.26 0.67 1.42
N SER A 63 10.72 1.81 1.95
CA SER A 63 10.44 2.17 3.33
C SER A 63 8.96 2.57 3.50
N ILE A 64 8.41 2.36 4.69
CA ILE A 64 7.04 2.77 5.04
C ILE A 64 6.83 4.27 4.82
N LYS A 65 7.87 5.09 5.04
CA LYS A 65 7.82 6.54 4.82
C LYS A 65 7.61 6.87 3.33
N ASP A 66 8.36 6.22 2.44
CA ASP A 66 8.26 6.48 1.00
C ASP A 66 6.93 5.99 0.44
N ILE A 67 6.46 4.82 0.91
CA ILE A 67 5.14 4.29 0.57
C ILE A 67 4.05 5.31 0.96
N LYS A 68 4.12 5.88 2.17
CA LYS A 68 3.16 6.89 2.61
C LYS A 68 3.14 8.12 1.70
N THR A 69 4.32 8.63 1.31
CA THR A 69 4.43 9.75 0.36
C THR A 69 3.81 9.39 -1.00
N PHE A 70 4.08 8.19 -1.50
CA PHE A 70 3.51 7.73 -2.75
C PHE A 70 1.97 7.59 -2.68
N MET A 71 1.44 7.04 -1.59
CA MET A 71 -0.01 6.93 -1.38
C MET A 71 -0.67 8.32 -1.32
N GLN A 72 -0.03 9.30 -0.70
CA GLN A 72 -0.51 10.69 -0.69
C GLN A 72 -0.57 11.27 -2.11
N TRP A 73 0.46 11.06 -2.94
CA TRP A 73 0.44 11.53 -4.32
C TRP A 73 -0.67 10.87 -5.15
N ASN A 74 -1.02 9.61 -4.89
CA ASN A 74 -2.15 8.97 -5.56
C ASN A 74 -3.47 9.68 -5.25
N LEU A 75 -3.66 10.18 -4.04
CA LEU A 75 -4.87 10.95 -3.66
C LEU A 75 -4.92 12.32 -4.31
N GLU A 76 -3.77 12.96 -4.54
CA GLU A 76 -3.66 14.25 -5.25
C GLU A 76 -3.97 14.12 -6.76
N GLY A 77 -4.18 12.90 -7.26
CA GLY A 77 -4.64 12.62 -8.62
C GLY A 77 -3.61 12.99 -9.69
N ASP A 78 -4.09 13.53 -10.81
CA ASP A 78 -3.27 13.69 -12.01
C ASP A 78 -2.16 14.73 -11.88
N THR A 79 -2.29 15.65 -10.91
CA THR A 79 -1.29 16.68 -10.61
C THR A 79 0.07 16.10 -10.18
N THR A 80 0.10 14.85 -9.73
CA THR A 80 1.31 14.15 -9.28
C THR A 80 1.80 13.07 -10.23
N LEU A 81 1.22 12.91 -11.42
CA LEU A 81 1.59 11.84 -12.37
C LEU A 81 3.08 11.84 -12.67
N LYS A 82 3.69 13.02 -12.84
CA LYS A 82 5.15 13.13 -13.05
C LYS A 82 5.93 12.63 -11.84
N LYS A 83 5.55 13.03 -10.62
CA LYS A 83 6.21 12.59 -9.37
C LYS A 83 6.12 11.07 -9.20
N ARG A 84 4.94 10.50 -9.45
CA ARG A 84 4.71 9.05 -9.37
C ARG A 84 5.53 8.28 -10.40
N ARG A 85 5.64 8.78 -11.64
CA ARG A 85 6.51 8.21 -12.67
C ARG A 85 7.98 8.26 -12.28
N ASP A 86 8.49 9.44 -11.95
CA ASP A 86 9.90 9.65 -11.58
C ASP A 86 10.30 8.74 -10.40
N PHE A 87 9.37 8.53 -9.46
CA PHE A 87 9.53 7.60 -8.34
C PHE A 87 9.61 6.13 -8.78
N PHE A 88 8.73 5.68 -9.68
CA PHE A 88 8.79 4.32 -10.21
C PHE A 88 10.04 4.06 -11.04
N ASP A 89 10.53 5.04 -11.78
CA ASP A 89 11.79 4.91 -12.53
C ASP A 89 12.96 4.65 -11.57
N GLN A 90 13.01 5.37 -10.45
CA GLN A 90 14.02 5.14 -9.41
C GLN A 90 13.86 3.78 -8.70
N LEU A 91 12.61 3.38 -8.43
CA LEU A 91 12.31 2.07 -7.86
C LEU A 91 12.75 0.94 -8.80
N HIS A 92 12.48 1.08 -10.10
CA HIS A 92 12.86 0.10 -11.12
C HIS A 92 14.37 -0.15 -11.14
N VAL A 93 15.19 0.92 -11.12
CA VAL A 93 16.65 0.81 -11.03
C VAL A 93 17.08 0.07 -9.76
N THR A 94 16.43 0.37 -8.62
CA THR A 94 16.74 -0.24 -7.33
C THR A 94 16.42 -1.74 -7.33
N VAL A 95 15.24 -2.13 -7.84
CA VAL A 95 14.83 -3.53 -7.93
C VAL A 95 15.74 -4.31 -8.88
N LEU A 96 16.11 -3.74 -10.04
CA LEU A 96 17.05 -4.38 -10.96
C LEU A 96 18.43 -4.61 -10.32
N ALA A 97 18.94 -3.63 -9.56
CA ALA A 97 20.19 -3.78 -8.83
C ALA A 97 20.11 -4.89 -7.77
N GLN A 98 18.99 -5.00 -7.05
CA GLN A 98 18.75 -6.08 -6.08
C GLN A 98 18.70 -7.46 -6.76
N MET A 99 18.03 -7.57 -7.91
CA MET A 99 17.96 -8.81 -8.69
C MET A 99 19.35 -9.24 -9.19
N ALA A 100 20.16 -8.29 -9.66
CA ALA A 100 21.53 -8.57 -10.08
C ALA A 100 22.39 -9.08 -8.92
N ALA A 101 22.31 -8.43 -7.75
CA ALA A 101 23.04 -8.84 -6.55
C ALA A 101 22.61 -10.22 -6.01
N TYR A 102 21.37 -10.65 -6.23
CA TYR A 102 20.88 -11.97 -5.84
C TYR A 102 21.32 -13.09 -6.79
N ASN A 103 21.60 -12.77 -8.06
CA ASN A 103 21.97 -13.74 -9.10
C ASN A 103 23.48 -13.96 -9.25
N GLU A 104 24.32 -13.32 -8.43
CA GLU A 104 25.75 -13.62 -8.42
C GLU A 104 26.01 -14.96 -7.70
N PRO A 105 26.69 -15.93 -8.36
CA PRO A 105 27.01 -17.19 -7.71
C PRO A 105 27.98 -16.94 -6.56
N ARG A 106 27.60 -17.44 -5.37
CA ARG A 106 28.36 -17.34 -4.14
C ARG A 106 29.67 -18.13 -4.18
#